data_AF-A0A9P6IX16-F1
#
_entry.id   AF-A0A9P6IX16-F1
#
_cell.length_a   1.000
_cell.length_b   1.000
_cell.length_c   1.000
_cell.angle_alpha   90.00
_cell.angle_beta   90.00
_cell.angle_gamma   90.00
#
_symmetry.space_group_name_H-M   'P 1'
#
loop_
_entity.id
_entity.type
_entity.pdbx_description
1 polymer ?
#
loop_
_entity_poly.entity_id
_entity_poly.type
_entity_poly.pdbx_seq_one_letter_code
_entity_poly.pdbx_strand_id
1 'polypeptide(L)'
;MQSVQGHYTSVKFTRTAHPCSTKTLKIMSSADYNLPNDWELRWSRSRNLPYFYNRGTAESRWQAPDGIDPSVMIAFQRDYETRHLQQQDEQSGSRSAGSEQSKKKVRVTHLLVKHTESRRPSSWREATITRTKDEALQRLQEFETKIKAGEANISELATTESDCSSAKKAGDLGFFEQGQMQPQFEKASFGLEIGEMSEPVWTDSGVHLIMRTG
;
A
#
# COMPACT_ATOMS: atom_id res chain seq x y z
N MET A 1 50.36 34.05 59.18
CA MET A 1 50.55 33.73 57.75
C MET A 1 49.32 32.97 57.27
N GLN A 2 48.58 33.56 56.31
CA GLN A 2 47.63 33.00 55.31
C GLN A 2 46.81 31.75 55.74
N SER A 3 45.51 31.84 56.05
CA SER A 3 44.34 32.11 55.19
C SER A 3 44.35 31.33 53.86
N VAL A 4 43.50 30.29 53.76
CA VAL A 4 42.69 29.93 52.57
C VAL A 4 41.64 28.87 52.95
N GLN A 5 40.38 29.28 53.13
CA GLN A 5 39.21 28.39 53.12
C GLN A 5 38.67 28.32 51.69
N GLY A 6 38.78 27.16 51.04
CA GLY A 6 38.25 26.93 49.70
C GLY A 6 36.74 26.67 49.74
N HIS A 7 35.96 27.62 49.21
CA HIS A 7 34.53 27.49 48.97
C HIS A 7 34.26 26.52 47.80
N TYR A 8 33.53 25.44 48.05
CA TYR A 8 32.99 24.57 47.00
C TYR A 8 31.70 25.20 46.45
N THR A 9 31.76 25.73 45.24
CA THR A 9 30.60 26.34 44.56
C THR A 9 29.82 25.27 43.79
N SER A 10 28.52 25.19 44.08
CA SER A 10 27.56 24.36 43.35
C SER A 10 27.35 24.93 41.94
N VAL A 11 27.80 24.20 40.92
CA VAL A 11 27.57 24.54 39.51
C VAL A 11 26.15 24.14 39.14
N LYS A 12 25.26 25.12 39.05
CA LYS A 12 23.91 24.96 38.50
C LYS A 12 24.02 24.67 36.99
N PHE A 13 23.72 23.43 36.59
CA PHE A 13 23.48 23.09 35.19
C PHE A 13 22.19 23.79 34.73
N THR A 14 22.34 24.88 33.98
CA THR A 14 21.23 25.42 33.19
C THR A 14 21.10 24.56 31.94
N ARG A 15 20.02 23.76 31.85
CA ARG A 15 19.60 23.16 30.58
C ARG A 15 19.16 24.32 29.67
N THR A 16 20.05 24.74 28.78
CA THR A 16 19.70 25.58 27.65
C THR A 16 18.66 24.82 26.82
N ALA A 17 17.41 25.25 26.91
CA ALA A 17 16.34 24.78 26.04
C ALA A 17 16.75 25.08 24.60
N HIS A 18 16.79 24.04 23.77
CA HIS A 18 16.97 24.21 22.34
C HIS A 18 15.74 24.98 21.83
N PRO A 19 15.91 26.03 21.02
CA PRO A 19 14.78 26.64 20.33
C PRO A 19 14.20 25.57 19.40
N CYS A 20 13.07 24.97 19.81
CA CYS A 20 12.18 24.24 18.93
C CYS A 20 11.70 25.27 17.90
N SER A 21 12.41 25.34 16.77
CA SER A 21 12.02 26.13 15.62
C SER A 21 10.76 25.51 15.05
N THR A 22 9.62 25.82 15.66
CA THR A 22 8.31 25.70 15.01
C THR A 22 8.38 26.56 13.75
N LYS A 23 8.68 25.91 12.63
CA LYS A 23 8.49 26.50 11.31
C LYS A 23 7.01 26.82 11.21
N THR A 24 6.63 28.05 11.52
CA THR A 24 5.31 28.58 11.20
C THR A 24 5.17 28.45 9.69
N LEU A 25 4.45 27.41 9.25
CA LEU A 25 4.06 27.23 7.86
C LEU A 25 3.23 28.45 7.48
N LYS A 26 3.89 29.40 6.79
CA LYS A 26 3.25 30.56 6.20
C LYS A 26 2.18 30.02 5.26
N ILE A 27 0.93 30.33 5.55
CA ILE A 27 -0.20 29.99 4.68
C ILE A 27 0.05 30.73 3.38
N MET A 28 0.40 30.00 2.30
CA MET A 28 0.54 30.61 0.99
C MET A 28 -0.84 31.07 0.53
N SER A 29 -0.97 32.37 0.38
CA SER A 29 -2.19 33.06 -0.04
C SER A 29 -2.30 33.00 -1.57
N SER A 30 -3.49 33.23 -2.14
CA SER A 30 -3.69 33.35 -3.59
C SER A 30 -2.73 34.36 -4.26
N ALA A 31 -2.18 35.29 -3.47
CA ALA A 31 -1.17 36.27 -3.89
C ALA A 31 0.20 35.66 -4.25
N ASP A 32 0.55 34.47 -3.75
CA ASP A 32 1.86 33.85 -4.02
C ASP A 32 1.92 33.16 -5.39
N TYR A 33 0.78 32.97 -6.06
CA TYR A 33 0.65 32.28 -7.35
C TYR A 33 0.43 33.23 -8.54
N ASN A 34 0.54 34.55 -8.32
CA ASN A 34 0.38 35.57 -9.36
C ASN A 34 -0.93 35.41 -10.18
N LEU A 35 -2.02 35.03 -9.51
CA LEU A 35 -3.32 34.83 -10.14
C LEU A 35 -3.94 36.19 -10.49
N PRO A 36 -4.58 36.35 -11.66
CA PRO A 36 -5.30 37.58 -12.01
C PRO A 36 -6.40 37.88 -10.98
N ASN A 37 -6.68 39.17 -10.76
CA ASN A 37 -7.30 39.76 -9.55
C ASN A 37 -8.66 39.22 -9.05
N ASP A 38 -9.26 38.21 -9.67
CA ASP A 38 -10.51 37.60 -9.17
C ASP A 38 -10.48 36.07 -9.17
N TRP A 39 -9.37 35.44 -9.57
CA TRP A 39 -9.22 33.99 -9.60
C TRP A 39 -8.56 33.44 -8.33
N GLU A 40 -9.15 32.40 -7.77
CA GLU A 40 -8.59 31.65 -6.65
C GLU A 40 -8.63 30.14 -6.90
N LEU A 41 -7.66 29.43 -6.33
CA LEU A 41 -7.62 27.97 -6.36
C LEU A 41 -8.40 27.40 -5.18
N ARG A 42 -9.35 26.51 -5.49
CA ARG A 42 -10.18 25.80 -4.50
C ARG A 42 -10.04 24.30 -4.68
N TRP A 43 -10.24 23.55 -3.59
CA TRP A 43 -10.31 22.10 -3.64
C TRP A 43 -11.75 21.61 -3.83
N SER A 44 -11.98 20.75 -4.82
CA SER A 44 -13.27 20.09 -4.98
C SER A 44 -13.38 18.88 -4.06
N ARG A 45 -14.37 18.88 -3.15
CA ARG A 45 -14.62 17.74 -2.24
C ARG A 45 -15.17 16.50 -2.93
N SER A 46 -15.85 16.65 -4.08
CA SER A 46 -16.48 15.54 -4.80
C SER A 46 -15.57 14.90 -5.85
N ARG A 47 -14.66 15.68 -6.43
CA ARG A 47 -13.72 15.22 -7.47
C ARG A 47 -12.28 15.10 -6.98
N ASN A 48 -12.02 15.53 -5.74
CA ASN A 48 -10.70 15.50 -5.10
C ASN A 48 -9.60 16.12 -5.96
N LEU A 49 -9.92 17.23 -6.62
CA LEU A 49 -9.05 17.94 -7.55
C LEU A 49 -9.15 19.45 -7.31
N PRO A 50 -8.05 20.19 -7.52
CA PRO A 50 -8.11 21.64 -7.50
C PRO A 50 -8.88 22.16 -8.72
N TYR A 51 -9.52 23.32 -8.56
CA TYR A 51 -10.17 24.06 -9.64
C TYR A 51 -10.00 25.56 -9.43
N PHE A 52 -10.09 26.30 -10.54
CA PHE A 52 -10.09 27.75 -10.52
C PHE A 52 -11.51 28.25 -10.30
N TYR A 53 -11.67 29.12 -9.31
CA TYR A 53 -12.92 29.81 -9.01
C TYR A 53 -12.72 31.31 -9.21
N ASN A 54 -13.59 31.93 -10.00
CA ASN A 54 -13.60 33.37 -10.17
C ASN A 54 -14.63 34.00 -9.21
N ARG A 55 -14.17 34.88 -8.33
CA ARG A 55 -15.03 35.57 -7.34
C ARG A 55 -15.92 36.64 -7.95
N GLY A 56 -15.48 37.28 -9.03
CA GLY A 56 -16.23 38.34 -9.72
C GLY A 56 -17.39 37.82 -10.57
N THR A 57 -17.21 36.65 -11.21
CA THR A 57 -18.20 36.05 -12.12
C THR A 57 -18.90 34.81 -11.56
N ALA A 58 -18.49 34.34 -10.39
CA ALA A 58 -18.89 33.07 -9.78
C ALA A 58 -18.63 31.83 -10.66
N GLU A 59 -17.76 31.94 -11.65
CA GLU A 59 -17.43 30.87 -12.58
C GLU A 59 -16.45 29.88 -11.95
N SER A 60 -16.65 28.58 -12.20
CA SER A 60 -15.73 27.51 -11.79
C SER A 60 -15.20 26.78 -13.03
N ARG A 61 -13.89 26.63 -13.16
CA ARG A 61 -13.28 25.91 -14.28
C ARG A 61 -12.08 25.07 -13.85
N TRP A 62 -11.90 23.95 -14.55
CA TRP A 62 -10.82 22.98 -14.31
C TRP A 62 -9.55 23.30 -15.09
N GLN A 63 -9.70 24.02 -16.19
CA GLN A 63 -8.61 24.46 -17.05
C GLN A 63 -8.14 25.82 -16.59
N ALA A 64 -6.82 26.03 -16.62
CA ALA A 64 -6.22 27.32 -16.31
C ALA A 64 -6.77 28.39 -17.27
N PRO A 65 -7.30 29.52 -16.75
CA PRO A 65 -7.57 30.70 -17.56
C PRO A 65 -6.35 31.14 -18.39
N ASP A 66 -6.60 31.81 -19.52
CA ASP A 66 -5.53 32.32 -20.39
C ASP A 66 -4.56 33.22 -19.61
N GLY A 67 -3.26 32.92 -19.72
CA GLY A 67 -2.19 33.63 -19.04
C GLY A 67 -1.77 33.07 -17.67
N ILE A 68 -2.38 31.96 -17.21
CA ILE A 68 -1.98 31.27 -15.97
C ILE A 68 -1.18 30.02 -16.30
N ASP A 69 0.01 29.87 -15.70
CA ASP A 69 0.83 28.68 -15.86
C ASP A 69 0.13 27.47 -15.20
N PRO A 70 -0.14 26.36 -15.91
CA PRO A 70 -0.77 25.16 -15.36
C PRO A 70 -0.05 24.56 -14.14
N SER A 71 1.23 24.87 -13.94
CA SER A 71 2.04 24.39 -12.81
C SER A 71 1.55 24.90 -11.46
N VAL A 72 0.78 25.99 -11.41
CA VAL A 72 0.19 26.49 -10.15
C VAL A 72 -0.81 25.49 -9.56
N MET A 73 -1.49 24.70 -10.41
CA MET A 73 -2.39 23.64 -9.97
C MET A 73 -1.63 22.49 -9.33
N ILE A 74 -0.47 22.13 -9.91
CA ILE A 74 0.40 21.06 -9.39
C ILE A 74 1.01 21.49 -8.05
N ALA A 75 1.46 22.74 -7.94
CA ALA A 75 1.98 23.30 -6.70
C ALA A 75 0.91 23.35 -5.60
N PHE A 76 -0.29 23.82 -5.93
CA PHE A 76 -1.42 23.85 -5.00
C PHE A 76 -1.86 22.44 -4.58
N GLN A 77 -1.88 21.48 -5.51
CA GLN A 77 -2.19 20.08 -5.21
C GLN A 77 -1.16 19.47 -4.25
N ARG A 78 0.14 19.67 -4.51
CA ARG A 78 1.22 19.21 -3.62
C ARG A 78 1.10 19.82 -2.22
N ASP A 79 0.80 21.11 -2.14
CA ASP A 79 0.59 21.81 -0.87
C ASP A 79 -0.63 21.27 -0.11
N TYR A 80 -1.73 21.04 -0.82
CA TYR A 80 -2.96 20.49 -0.24
C TYR A 80 -2.76 19.06 0.27
N GLU A 81 -2.11 18.21 -0.52
CA GLU A 81 -1.73 16.84 -0.16
C GLU A 81 -0.80 16.84 1.06
N THR A 82 0.22 17.70 1.08
CA THR A 82 1.13 17.82 2.23
C THR A 82 0.40 18.21 3.52
N ARG A 83 -0.61 19.10 3.43
CA ARG A 83 -1.45 19.52 4.56
C ARG A 83 -2.45 18.45 5.01
N HIS A 84 -2.82 17.51 4.13
CA HIS A 84 -3.74 16.42 4.45
C HIS A 84 -3.07 15.08 4.77
N LEU A 85 -1.80 14.91 4.41
CA LEU A 85 -0.96 13.77 4.81
C LEU A 85 -0.59 13.81 6.30
N GLN A 86 -0.40 14.99 6.91
CA GLN A 86 -0.13 15.10 8.35
C GLN A 86 -1.31 14.71 9.26
N GLN A 87 -2.53 14.62 8.74
CA GLN A 87 -3.70 14.16 9.50
C GLN A 87 -4.03 12.67 9.29
N GLN A 88 -3.36 12.00 8.34
CA GLN A 88 -3.68 10.61 7.96
C GLN A 88 -2.66 9.57 8.47
N ASP A 89 -1.56 9.99 9.09
CA ASP A 89 -0.56 9.08 9.66
C ASP A 89 -1.00 8.45 10.99
N GLU A 90 -2.02 9.00 11.67
CA GLU A 90 -2.58 8.39 12.89
C GLU A 90 -3.89 7.61 12.69
N GLN A 91 -4.53 7.71 11.52
CA GLN A 91 -5.81 7.01 11.27
C GLN A 91 -5.92 6.51 9.83
N SER A 92 -5.64 5.22 9.67
CA SER A 92 -6.10 4.35 8.59
C SER A 92 -5.60 4.70 7.17
N GLY A 93 -4.53 4.01 6.77
CA GLY A 93 -4.06 3.99 5.40
C GLY A 93 -5.13 3.53 4.39
N SER A 94 -5.11 4.23 3.26
CA SER A 94 -5.49 3.78 1.92
C SER A 94 -6.95 3.97 1.48
N ARG A 95 -7.22 5.13 0.87
CA ARG A 95 -8.22 5.29 -0.20
C ARG A 95 -7.61 6.09 -1.35
N SER A 96 -7.21 5.39 -2.42
CA SER A 96 -6.83 6.01 -3.71
C SER A 96 -7.99 5.93 -4.71
N ALA A 97 -8.39 7.08 -5.24
CA ALA A 97 -9.14 7.27 -6.49
C ALA A 97 -8.46 8.42 -7.22
N GLY A 98 -8.27 8.45 -8.54
CA GLY A 98 -8.45 7.46 -9.58
C GLY A 98 -7.67 8.00 -10.77
N SER A 99 -6.97 7.14 -11.48
CA SER A 99 -6.49 7.43 -12.82
C SER A 99 -7.00 6.31 -13.70
N GLU A 100 -7.30 6.64 -14.95
CA GLU A 100 -7.73 5.73 -16.00
C GLU A 100 -6.59 4.75 -16.32
N GLN A 101 -6.33 3.85 -15.37
CA GLN A 101 -5.33 2.80 -15.46
C GLN A 101 -6.01 1.66 -16.19
N SER A 102 -5.54 1.39 -17.41
CA SER A 102 -5.70 0.11 -18.09
C SER A 102 -5.72 -0.99 -17.01
N LYS A 103 -6.87 -1.67 -16.85
CA LYS A 103 -7.06 -2.64 -15.76
C LYS A 103 -5.85 -3.58 -15.72
N LYS A 104 -4.98 -3.39 -14.73
CA LYS A 104 -3.77 -4.19 -14.60
C LYS A 104 -4.24 -5.62 -14.33
N LYS A 105 -3.92 -6.52 -15.24
CA LYS A 105 -4.13 -7.95 -15.06
C LYS A 105 -2.82 -8.56 -14.62
N VAL A 106 -2.90 -9.55 -13.75
CA VAL A 106 -1.76 -10.38 -13.38
C VAL A 106 -2.09 -11.83 -13.65
N ARG A 107 -1.10 -12.62 -14.04
CA ARG A 107 -1.20 -14.07 -14.13
C ARG A 107 -0.37 -14.68 -13.03
N VAL A 108 -0.94 -15.64 -12.31
CA VAL A 108 -0.24 -16.32 -11.23
C VAL A 108 -0.45 -17.83 -11.29
N THR A 109 0.56 -18.54 -10.80
CA THR A 109 0.48 -19.93 -10.42
C THR A 109 0.43 -20.00 -8.91
N HIS A 110 -0.45 -20.83 -8.36
CA HIS A 110 -0.53 -21.01 -6.91
C HIS A 110 -0.48 -22.48 -6.50
N LEU A 111 -0.09 -22.69 -5.25
CA LEU A 111 -0.20 -23.96 -4.55
C LEU A 111 -0.99 -23.73 -3.27
N LEU A 112 -2.21 -24.27 -3.24
CA LEU A 112 -3.11 -24.22 -2.08
C LEU A 112 -2.99 -25.49 -1.25
N VAL A 113 -2.78 -25.35 0.06
CA VAL A 113 -2.96 -26.40 1.07
C VAL A 113 -4.13 -26.02 1.97
N LYS A 114 -5.15 -26.89 2.03
CA LYS A 114 -6.32 -26.70 2.89
C LYS A 114 -6.12 -27.32 4.26
N HIS A 115 -6.90 -26.85 5.22
CA HIS A 115 -6.98 -27.33 6.59
C HIS A 115 -8.43 -27.47 7.05
N THR A 116 -8.65 -28.00 8.25
CA THR A 116 -9.98 -28.20 8.86
C THR A 116 -10.85 -26.93 8.87
N GLU A 117 -10.26 -25.79 9.20
CA GLU A 117 -10.97 -24.49 9.22
C GLU A 117 -11.09 -23.81 7.84
N SER A 118 -10.68 -24.45 6.74
CA SER A 118 -10.90 -23.87 5.41
C SER A 118 -12.38 -23.88 5.07
N ARG A 119 -12.87 -22.85 4.36
CA ARG A 119 -14.29 -22.69 3.96
C ARG A 119 -14.90 -23.94 3.33
N ARG A 120 -14.09 -24.73 2.62
CA ARG A 120 -14.47 -26.04 2.09
C ARG A 120 -13.33 -27.04 2.33
N PRO A 121 -13.32 -27.80 3.44
CA PRO A 121 -12.25 -28.72 3.82
C PRO A 121 -12.35 -30.05 3.05
N SER A 122 -12.36 -29.95 1.72
CA SER A 122 -12.35 -31.07 0.79
C SER A 122 -11.66 -30.64 -0.51
N SER A 123 -11.03 -31.57 -1.20
CA SER A 123 -10.38 -31.33 -2.49
C SER A 123 -10.57 -32.53 -3.43
N TRP A 124 -9.96 -32.47 -4.60
CA TRP A 124 -9.93 -33.60 -5.52
C TRP A 124 -8.99 -34.72 -5.03
N ARG A 125 -8.07 -34.40 -4.10
CA ARG A 125 -7.11 -35.34 -3.51
C ARG A 125 -7.69 -36.05 -2.31
N GLU A 126 -8.50 -35.33 -1.53
CA GLU A 126 -9.00 -35.80 -0.25
C GLU A 126 -10.44 -35.33 -0.02
N ALA A 127 -11.35 -36.29 0.20
CA ALA A 127 -12.76 -36.01 0.39
C ALA A 127 -13.05 -35.21 1.68
N THR A 128 -12.30 -35.45 2.74
CA THR A 128 -12.43 -34.79 4.04
C THR A 128 -11.05 -34.46 4.59
N ILE A 129 -10.73 -33.18 4.64
CA ILE A 129 -9.41 -32.70 5.09
C ILE A 129 -9.43 -32.49 6.60
N THR A 130 -8.58 -33.24 7.32
CA THR A 130 -8.52 -33.26 8.79
C THR A 130 -7.28 -32.58 9.37
N ARG A 131 -6.34 -32.14 8.52
CA ARG A 131 -5.10 -31.47 8.96
C ARG A 131 -5.36 -30.09 9.58
N THR A 132 -4.56 -29.72 10.57
CA THR A 132 -4.64 -28.41 11.24
C THR A 132 -4.06 -27.29 10.37
N LYS A 133 -4.27 -26.03 10.79
CA LYS A 133 -3.62 -24.87 10.16
C LYS A 133 -2.09 -24.98 10.21
N ASP A 134 -1.54 -25.37 11.35
CA ASP A 134 -0.09 -25.48 11.51
C ASP A 134 0.50 -26.56 10.62
N GLU A 135 -0.17 -27.72 10.52
CA GLU A 135 0.24 -28.79 9.61
C GLU A 135 0.14 -28.38 8.13
N ALA A 136 -0.86 -27.57 7.77
CA ALA A 136 -0.98 -27.02 6.43
C ALA A 136 0.16 -26.04 6.12
N LEU A 137 0.51 -25.18 7.07
CA LEU A 137 1.64 -24.24 6.95
C LEU A 137 2.97 -24.97 6.83
N GLN A 138 3.22 -25.96 7.68
CA GLN A 138 4.45 -26.78 7.63
C GLN A 138 4.62 -27.45 6.28
N ARG A 139 3.57 -28.09 5.75
CA ARG A 139 3.59 -28.67 4.40
C ARG A 139 3.91 -27.64 3.33
N LEU A 140 3.31 -26.45 3.42
CA LEU A 140 3.57 -25.38 2.47
C LEU A 140 5.03 -24.89 2.53
N GLN A 141 5.58 -24.76 3.74
CA GLN A 141 6.98 -24.36 3.96
C GLN A 141 7.98 -25.42 3.45
N GLU A 142 7.65 -26.70 3.56
CA GLU A 142 8.44 -27.78 2.95
C GLU A 142 8.47 -27.65 1.42
N PHE A 143 7.33 -27.36 0.79
CA PHE A 143 7.25 -27.10 -0.65
C PHE A 143 8.04 -25.85 -1.05
N GLU A 144 7.89 -24.77 -0.30
CA GLU A 144 8.63 -23.52 -0.49
C GLU A 144 10.15 -23.76 -0.42
N THR A 145 10.61 -24.57 0.54
CA THR A 145 12.02 -24.93 0.70
C THR A 145 12.54 -25.70 -0.52
N LYS A 146 11.78 -26.69 -1.01
CA LYS A 146 12.14 -27.46 -2.22
C LYS A 146 12.21 -26.58 -3.46
N ILE A 147 11.29 -25.62 -3.59
CA ILE A 147 11.28 -24.66 -4.70
C ILE A 147 12.50 -23.74 -4.62
N LYS A 148 12.79 -23.19 -3.44
CA LYS A 148 13.96 -22.33 -3.20
C LYS A 148 15.29 -23.08 -3.40
N ALA A 149 15.34 -24.38 -3.11
CA ALA A 149 16.49 -25.24 -3.37
C ALA A 149 16.63 -25.65 -4.86
N GLY A 150 15.63 -25.39 -5.70
CA GLY A 150 15.61 -25.80 -7.10
C GLY A 150 15.35 -27.29 -7.31
N GLU A 151 14.87 -28.01 -6.29
CA GLU A 151 14.56 -29.44 -6.35
C GLU A 151 13.24 -29.74 -7.05
N ALA A 152 12.32 -28.78 -7.07
CA ALA A 152 11.01 -28.91 -7.69
C ALA A 152 10.48 -27.53 -8.16
N ASN A 153 9.63 -27.54 -9.19
CA ASN A 153 8.93 -26.33 -9.62
C ASN A 153 7.58 -26.19 -8.92
N ILE A 154 7.14 -24.95 -8.67
CA ILE A 154 5.80 -24.71 -8.07
C ILE A 154 4.67 -25.32 -8.91
N SER A 155 4.82 -25.33 -10.23
CA SER A 155 3.85 -25.94 -11.15
C SER A 155 3.72 -27.46 -10.98
N GLU A 156 4.84 -28.16 -10.76
CA GLU A 156 4.86 -29.61 -10.53
C GLU A 156 4.20 -29.95 -9.20
N LEU A 157 4.61 -29.27 -8.13
CA LEU A 157 4.02 -29.44 -6.80
C LEU A 157 2.55 -29.03 -6.79
N ALA A 158 2.15 -28.01 -7.54
CA ALA A 158 0.74 -27.63 -7.63
C ALA A 158 -0.11 -28.71 -8.32
N THR A 159 0.45 -29.44 -9.28
CA THR A 159 -0.26 -30.56 -9.92
C THR A 159 -0.51 -31.73 -8.97
N THR A 160 0.47 -32.08 -8.13
CA THR A 160 0.36 -33.28 -7.27
C THR A 160 -0.17 -32.98 -5.88
N GLU A 161 0.16 -31.81 -5.33
CA GLU A 161 -0.08 -31.46 -3.93
C GLU A 161 -1.19 -30.44 -3.70
N SER A 162 -1.56 -29.62 -4.70
CA SER A 162 -2.55 -28.57 -4.45
C SER A 162 -3.96 -29.10 -4.25
N ASP A 163 -4.64 -28.59 -3.22
CA ASP A 163 -6.04 -28.82 -2.93
C ASP A 163 -7.01 -27.97 -3.80
N CYS A 164 -6.48 -27.21 -4.77
CA CYS A 164 -7.27 -26.44 -5.73
C CYS A 164 -7.54 -27.25 -7.00
N SER A 165 -8.66 -26.97 -7.68
CA SER A 165 -8.96 -27.55 -8.99
C SER A 165 -8.01 -27.09 -10.09
N SER A 166 -7.27 -25.98 -9.88
CA SER A 166 -6.22 -25.50 -10.80
C SER A 166 -5.01 -26.44 -10.86
N ALA A 167 -4.91 -27.46 -10.01
CA ALA A 167 -3.90 -28.51 -10.12
C ALA A 167 -3.86 -29.15 -11.52
N LYS A 168 -5.02 -29.26 -12.19
CA LYS A 168 -5.15 -29.74 -13.59
C LYS A 168 -4.46 -28.84 -14.62
N LYS A 169 -4.17 -27.59 -14.26
CA LYS A 169 -3.45 -26.59 -15.05
C LYS A 169 -2.12 -26.21 -14.38
N ALA A 170 -1.52 -27.14 -13.63
CA ALA A 170 -0.27 -26.92 -12.92
C ALA A 170 -0.29 -25.67 -12.01
N GLY A 171 -1.43 -25.44 -11.35
CA GLY A 171 -1.63 -24.31 -10.44
C GLY A 171 -1.95 -22.98 -11.12
N ASP A 172 -1.93 -22.88 -12.45
CA ASP A 172 -2.21 -21.64 -13.18
C ASP A 172 -3.67 -21.20 -13.03
N LEU A 173 -3.86 -19.98 -12.55
CA LEU A 173 -5.16 -19.34 -12.44
C LEU A 173 -5.49 -18.46 -13.65
N GLY A 174 -4.53 -18.26 -14.58
CA GLY A 174 -4.69 -17.36 -15.71
C GLY A 174 -4.65 -15.89 -15.29
N PHE A 175 -4.98 -15.00 -16.23
CA PHE A 175 -5.02 -13.57 -15.97
C PHE A 175 -6.28 -13.18 -15.22
N PHE A 176 -6.14 -12.40 -14.15
CA PHE A 176 -7.27 -11.83 -13.41
C PHE A 176 -7.06 -10.35 -13.08
N GLU A 177 -8.17 -9.65 -12.88
CA GLU A 177 -8.27 -8.25 -12.49
C GLU A 177 -8.50 -8.12 -10.98
N GLN A 178 -8.29 -6.92 -10.43
CA GLN A 178 -8.68 -6.61 -9.06
C GLN A 178 -10.19 -6.82 -8.84
N GLY A 179 -10.56 -7.32 -7.67
CA GLY A 179 -11.91 -7.69 -7.27
C GLY A 179 -12.35 -9.09 -7.70
N GLN A 180 -11.52 -9.87 -8.41
CA GLN A 180 -11.86 -11.23 -8.86
C GLN A 180 -11.41 -12.33 -7.88
N MET A 181 -10.43 -12.04 -7.02
CA MET A 181 -9.87 -12.98 -6.04
C MET A 181 -10.13 -12.51 -4.61
N GLN A 182 -9.84 -13.37 -3.62
CA GLN A 182 -9.93 -12.97 -2.21
C GLN A 182 -8.94 -11.84 -1.89
N PRO A 183 -9.29 -10.86 -1.03
CA PRO A 183 -8.49 -9.65 -0.82
C PRO A 183 -7.01 -9.92 -0.45
N GLN A 184 -6.75 -10.92 0.39
CA GLN A 184 -5.40 -11.29 0.82
C GLN A 184 -4.59 -11.88 -0.33
N PHE A 185 -5.21 -12.76 -1.12
CA PHE A 185 -4.60 -13.39 -2.30
C PHE A 185 -4.28 -12.36 -3.38
N GLU A 186 -5.23 -11.46 -3.63
CA GLU A 186 -5.09 -10.38 -4.58
C GLU A 186 -3.95 -9.43 -4.19
N LYS A 187 -3.97 -8.95 -2.94
CA LYS A 187 -2.93 -8.04 -2.43
C LYS A 187 -1.53 -8.62 -2.60
N ALA A 188 -1.35 -9.91 -2.31
CA ALA A 188 -0.08 -10.60 -2.53
C ALA A 188 0.24 -10.69 -4.03
N SER A 189 -0.68 -11.20 -4.86
CA SER A 189 -0.46 -11.41 -6.29
C SER A 189 -0.07 -10.13 -7.05
N PHE A 190 -0.73 -9.00 -6.74
CA PHE A 190 -0.43 -7.71 -7.35
C PHE A 190 0.82 -7.03 -6.78
N GLY A 191 1.27 -7.45 -5.59
CA GLY A 191 2.48 -6.97 -4.95
C GLY A 191 3.76 -7.65 -5.45
N LEU A 192 3.64 -8.80 -6.11
CA LEU A 192 4.77 -9.56 -6.65
C LEU A 192 5.26 -9.02 -7.99
N GLU A 193 6.56 -9.09 -8.22
CA GLU A 193 7.19 -8.98 -9.54
C GLU A 193 7.02 -10.27 -10.35
N ILE A 194 7.16 -10.18 -11.68
CA ILE A 194 7.05 -11.37 -12.54
C ILE A 194 8.24 -12.30 -12.25
N GLY A 195 7.94 -13.56 -11.96
CA GLY A 195 8.91 -14.58 -11.52
C GLY A 195 9.11 -14.62 -10.00
N GLU A 196 8.55 -13.67 -9.26
CA GLU A 196 8.64 -13.64 -7.80
C GLU A 196 7.62 -14.59 -7.16
N MET A 197 8.03 -15.19 -6.04
CA MET A 197 7.22 -16.05 -5.21
C MET A 197 6.90 -15.35 -3.88
N SER A 198 5.65 -15.43 -3.42
CA SER A 198 5.22 -14.84 -2.15
C SER A 198 5.66 -15.67 -0.95
N GLU A 199 5.62 -15.03 0.21
CA GLU A 199 5.48 -15.73 1.50
C GLU A 199 4.12 -16.47 1.59
N PRO A 200 3.91 -17.37 2.56
CA PRO A 200 2.63 -18.03 2.80
C PRO A 200 1.46 -17.05 3.01
N VAL A 201 0.45 -17.12 2.14
CA VAL A 201 -0.73 -16.24 2.18
C VAL A 201 -1.94 -16.97 2.72
N TRP A 202 -2.49 -16.47 3.82
CA TRP A 202 -3.73 -16.99 4.40
C TRP A 202 -4.97 -16.40 3.75
N THR A 203 -5.94 -17.26 3.46
CA THR A 203 -7.27 -16.90 2.93
C THR A 203 -8.33 -17.80 3.57
N ASP A 204 -9.62 -17.54 3.32
CA ASP A 204 -10.69 -18.42 3.77
C ASP A 204 -10.62 -19.81 3.13
N SER A 205 -9.90 -19.95 2.01
CA SER A 205 -9.72 -21.23 1.34
C SER A 205 -8.62 -22.10 1.93
N GLY A 206 -7.71 -21.56 2.75
CA GLY A 206 -6.49 -22.22 3.19
C GLY A 206 -5.26 -21.33 3.03
N VAL A 207 -4.09 -21.95 3.08
CA VAL A 207 -2.79 -21.28 2.90
C VAL A 207 -2.28 -21.48 1.49
N HIS A 208 -1.76 -20.41 0.87
CA HIS A 208 -1.31 -20.39 -0.51
C HIS A 208 0.14 -19.98 -0.61
N LEU A 209 0.86 -20.63 -1.52
CA LEU A 209 2.11 -20.13 -2.08
C LEU A 209 1.81 -19.61 -3.49
N ILE A 210 2.18 -18.36 -3.79
CA ILE A 210 1.81 -17.69 -5.04
C ILE A 210 3.09 -17.34 -5.79
N MET A 211 3.13 -17.61 -7.09
CA MET A 211 4.20 -17.16 -7.98
C MET A 211 3.58 -16.39 -9.14
N ARG A 212 4.07 -15.18 -9.39
CA ARG A 212 3.58 -14.38 -10.52
C ARG A 212 4.26 -14.79 -11.81
N THR A 213 3.47 -15.04 -12.85
CA THR A 213 3.95 -15.50 -14.17
C THR A 213 3.62 -14.52 -15.30
N GLY A 214 2.83 -13.47 -15.04
CA GLY A 214 2.49 -12.42 -16.02
C GLY A 214 1.77 -11.21 -15.44
#